data_AF-A0A8S0W9S9-F1
#
_entry.id   AF-A0A8S0W9S9-F1
#
_cell.length_a   1.000
_cell.length_b   1.000
_cell.length_c   1.000
_cell.angle_alpha   90.00
_cell.angle_beta   90.00
_cell.angle_gamma   90.00
#
_symmetry.space_group_name_H-M   'P 1'
#
loop_
_entity.id
_entity.type
_entity.pdbx_description
1 polymer ?
#
loop_
_entity_poly.entity_id
_entity_poly.type
_entity_poly.pdbx_seq_one_letter_code
_entity_poly.pdbx_strand_id
1 'polypeptide(L)'
;MVRRIASQVHQQVSRLMRGNYIKKEPAWYQAVLDNPPLALPPKAPPPRTPYDQKPATSSKLRPHSVRPLSIYYIEDDIRRQFFRDHPFEAFRPTTLVESDRIEDPHPIAGETWTRLRQRGRNPTPEDAVQFCLNLYQYHGMSLSDAYGRAVAQFRALRSEHHIMTSFAAQEAEELGSTFGESEVESIFEASKRSIATWERKEEMDEGIAAARKRWKAIVGRSHGPNQWTKGVEYVRLWQEGNKPNYMPALTDPVQEVQAPPVVQPPPPPTTNKKGPGAKPAGSMESDPLNLGRRI
;
A
#
# COMPACT_ATOMS: atom_id res chain seq x y z
N MET A 1 35.40 -35.01 13.40
CA MET A 1 34.96 -33.66 13.81
C MET A 1 33.89 -33.81 14.89
N VAL A 2 34.09 -33.27 16.10
CA VAL A 2 33.12 -33.42 17.20
C VAL A 2 31.88 -32.58 16.86
N ARG A 3 30.68 -33.19 16.93
CA ARG A 3 29.42 -32.46 16.74
C ARG A 3 29.27 -31.44 17.88
N ARG A 4 29.25 -30.15 17.53
CA ARG A 4 29.00 -29.07 18.47
C ARG A 4 27.48 -28.88 18.56
N ILE A 5 26.91 -29.16 19.73
CA ILE A 5 25.48 -29.01 20.01
C ILE A 5 25.31 -27.84 20.97
N ALA A 6 24.57 -26.81 20.56
CA ALA A 6 24.41 -25.58 21.35
C ALA A 6 23.76 -25.82 22.72
N SER A 7 22.86 -26.79 22.86
CA SER A 7 22.26 -27.15 24.16
C SER A 7 23.23 -27.87 25.11
N GLN A 8 24.39 -28.34 24.64
CA GLN A 8 25.36 -29.09 25.44
C GLN A 8 26.58 -28.26 25.85
N VAL A 9 26.50 -26.93 25.72
CA VAL A 9 27.62 -26.03 26.04
C VAL A 9 28.03 -26.13 27.51
N HIS A 10 27.06 -26.23 28.44
CA HIS A 10 27.36 -26.48 29.86
C HIS A 10 28.11 -27.80 30.08
N GLN A 11 27.78 -28.86 29.33
CA GLN A 11 28.48 -30.14 29.41
C GLN A 11 29.91 -30.01 28.87
N GLN A 12 30.11 -29.28 27.78
CA GLN A 12 31.44 -29.03 27.21
C GLN A 12 32.33 -28.19 28.16
N VAL A 13 31.78 -27.11 28.72
CA VAL A 13 32.48 -26.28 29.71
C VAL A 13 32.81 -27.08 30.95
N SER A 14 31.89 -27.92 31.45
CA SER A 14 32.17 -28.82 32.58
C SER A 14 33.36 -29.75 32.32
N ARG A 15 33.49 -30.27 31.08
CA ARG A 15 34.61 -31.13 30.67
C ARG A 15 35.92 -30.34 30.58
N LEU A 16 35.88 -29.13 30.05
CA LEU A 16 37.04 -28.25 29.93
C LEU A 16 37.54 -27.76 31.30
N MET A 17 36.63 -27.48 32.24
CA MET A 17 36.94 -27.16 33.63
C MET A 17 37.61 -28.35 34.34
N ARG A 18 37.07 -29.58 34.19
CA ARG A 18 37.70 -30.80 34.73
C ARG A 18 39.10 -31.05 34.18
N GLY A 19 39.32 -30.72 32.90
CA GLY A 19 40.63 -30.83 32.25
C GLY A 19 41.59 -29.67 32.56
N ASN A 20 41.26 -28.75 33.47
CA ASN A 20 42.02 -27.54 33.80
C ASN A 20 42.34 -26.63 32.58
N TYR A 21 41.58 -26.74 31.48
CA TYR A 21 41.72 -25.84 30.33
C TYR A 21 41.07 -24.48 30.58
N ILE A 22 39.97 -24.47 31.32
CA ILE A 22 39.32 -23.24 31.81
C ILE A 22 39.56 -23.19 33.32
N LYS A 23 40.26 -22.14 33.78
CA LYS A 23 40.64 -21.98 35.20
C LYS A 23 39.58 -21.25 36.02
N LYS A 24 38.84 -20.34 35.38
CA LYS A 24 37.80 -19.54 36.02
C LYS A 24 36.45 -19.92 35.43
N GLU A 25 35.51 -20.25 36.31
CA GLU A 25 34.15 -20.56 35.92
C GLU A 25 33.49 -19.36 35.20
N PRO A 26 32.84 -19.60 34.04
CA PRO A 26 32.09 -18.54 33.36
C PRO A 26 30.90 -18.08 34.20
N ALA A 27 30.64 -16.77 34.24
CA ALA A 27 29.56 -16.18 35.04
C ALA A 27 28.16 -16.74 34.73
N TRP A 28 27.93 -17.22 33.50
CA TRP A 28 26.65 -17.80 33.08
C TRP A 28 26.49 -19.29 33.45
N TYR A 29 27.56 -19.99 33.86
CA TYR A 29 27.55 -21.45 34.01
C TYR A 29 26.56 -21.93 35.09
N GLN A 30 26.58 -21.29 36.26
CA GLN A 30 25.65 -21.61 37.36
C GLN A 30 24.19 -21.42 36.95
N ALA A 31 23.86 -20.28 36.33
CA ALA A 31 22.51 -19.99 35.86
C ALA A 31 21.97 -21.02 34.85
N VAL A 32 22.85 -21.59 34.00
CA VAL A 32 22.49 -22.64 33.04
C VAL A 32 22.38 -24.02 33.71
N LEU A 33 23.07 -24.28 34.82
CA LEU A 33 22.87 -25.49 35.62
C LEU A 33 21.53 -25.44 36.36
N ASP A 34 21.15 -24.27 36.88
CA ASP A 34 19.86 -24.06 37.55
C ASP A 34 18.69 -24.12 36.54
N ASN A 35 18.92 -23.66 35.30
CA ASN A 35 17.94 -23.66 34.22
C ASN A 35 18.48 -24.44 33.01
N PRO A 36 18.53 -25.79 33.08
CA PRO A 36 19.12 -26.59 32.01
C PRO A 36 18.32 -26.43 30.71
N PRO A 37 18.98 -26.34 29.55
CA PRO A 37 18.31 -26.23 28.27
C PRO A 37 17.48 -27.49 27.98
N LEU A 38 16.28 -27.30 27.43
CA LEU A 38 15.41 -28.41 27.04
C LEU A 38 16.12 -29.31 26.01
N ALA A 39 16.03 -30.62 26.22
CA ALA A 39 16.50 -31.58 25.23
C ALA A 39 15.67 -31.44 23.95
N LEU A 40 16.34 -31.42 22.79
CA LEU A 40 15.64 -31.36 21.51
C LEU A 40 14.77 -32.61 21.36
N PRO A 41 13.45 -32.48 21.18
CA PRO A 41 12.59 -33.64 20.98
C PRO A 41 13.01 -34.40 19.72
N PRO A 42 12.68 -35.71 19.62
CA PRO A 42 12.89 -36.46 18.40
C PRO A 42 12.19 -35.75 17.23
N LYS A 43 12.77 -35.84 16.02
CA LYS A 43 12.16 -35.30 14.80
C LYS A 43 10.92 -36.09 14.43
N ALA A 44 9.81 -35.82 15.11
CA ALA A 44 8.50 -36.38 14.86
C ALA A 44 7.50 -35.23 14.73
N PRO A 45 6.50 -35.35 13.84
CA PRO A 45 5.42 -34.39 13.84
C PRO A 45 4.68 -34.47 15.18
N PRO A 46 4.32 -33.34 15.80
CA PRO A 46 3.52 -33.37 17.01
C PRO A 46 2.18 -34.07 16.72
N PRO A 47 1.68 -34.93 17.62
CA PRO A 47 0.33 -35.49 17.48
C PRO A 47 -0.69 -34.34 17.52
N ARG A 48 -1.68 -34.38 16.63
CA ARG A 48 -2.78 -33.40 16.59
C ARG A 48 -4.05 -33.99 17.17
N THR A 49 -4.95 -33.11 17.63
CA THR A 49 -6.31 -33.49 18.00
C THR A 49 -7.07 -34.04 16.78
N PRO A 50 -8.12 -34.84 16.97
CA PRO A 50 -8.97 -35.27 15.86
C PRO A 50 -9.80 -34.12 15.26
N TYR A 51 -9.98 -33.00 15.98
CA TYR A 51 -10.71 -31.83 15.50
C TYR A 51 -9.99 -31.12 14.35
N ASP A 52 -8.68 -30.92 14.50
CA ASP A 52 -7.85 -30.18 13.52
C ASP A 52 -7.39 -31.04 12.33
N GLN A 53 -7.87 -32.27 12.26
CA GLN A 53 -7.47 -33.24 11.24
C GLN A 53 -8.58 -33.41 10.22
N LYS A 54 -8.20 -33.35 8.95
CA LYS A 54 -9.12 -33.69 7.86
C LYS A 54 -9.61 -35.14 8.03
N PRO A 55 -10.93 -35.41 7.93
CA PRO A 55 -11.45 -36.76 8.01
C PRO A 55 -10.73 -37.67 7.00
N ALA A 56 -10.18 -38.77 7.50
CA ALA A 56 -9.39 -39.68 6.70
C ALA A 56 -10.29 -40.38 5.67
N THR A 57 -10.18 -40.01 4.40
CA THR A 57 -10.93 -40.62 3.29
C THR A 57 -10.37 -41.99 2.88
N SER A 58 -9.20 -42.38 3.38
CA SER A 58 -8.55 -43.65 3.04
C SER A 58 -8.02 -44.33 4.30
N SER A 59 -8.27 -45.64 4.42
CA SER A 59 -7.75 -46.50 5.49
C SER A 59 -6.26 -46.85 5.35
N LYS A 60 -5.57 -46.31 4.33
CA LYS A 60 -4.16 -46.60 4.09
C LYS A 60 -3.29 -45.93 5.15
N LEU A 61 -2.40 -46.72 5.75
CA LEU A 61 -1.35 -46.22 6.64
C LEU A 61 -0.52 -45.18 5.89
N ARG A 62 -0.44 -43.97 6.44
CA ARG A 62 0.39 -42.91 5.86
C ARG A 62 1.86 -43.20 6.18
N PRO A 63 2.80 -43.01 5.24
CA PRO A 63 4.21 -43.14 5.53
C PRO A 63 4.62 -42.13 6.61
N HIS A 64 5.53 -42.53 7.50
CA HIS A 64 6.04 -41.64 8.55
C HIS A 64 6.72 -40.42 7.89
N SER A 65 6.22 -39.23 8.19
CA SER A 65 6.77 -37.97 7.68
C SER A 65 7.17 -37.08 8.84
N VAL A 66 8.35 -36.48 8.74
CA VAL A 66 8.84 -35.46 9.69
C VAL A 66 8.23 -34.07 9.45
N ARG A 67 7.40 -33.92 8.40
CA ARG A 67 6.75 -32.65 8.07
C ARG A 67 5.60 -32.38 9.03
N PRO A 68 5.37 -31.12 9.43
CA PRO A 68 4.21 -30.77 10.24
C PRO A 68 2.92 -31.13 9.51
N LEU A 69 1.94 -31.66 10.25
CA LEU A 69 0.61 -31.93 9.74
C LEU A 69 -0.09 -30.61 9.39
N SER A 70 -0.82 -30.59 8.26
CA SER A 70 -1.65 -29.46 7.84
C SER A 70 -2.78 -29.20 8.84
N ILE A 71 -3.06 -27.93 9.12
CA ILE A 71 -4.21 -27.53 9.95
C ILE A 71 -5.44 -27.53 9.06
N TYR A 72 -6.51 -28.17 9.51
CA TYR A 72 -7.78 -28.20 8.80
C TYR A 72 -8.92 -27.98 9.78
N TYR A 73 -9.81 -27.06 9.43
CA TYR A 73 -11.02 -26.75 10.16
C TYR A 73 -12.23 -26.96 9.24
N ILE A 74 -13.35 -27.42 9.78
CA ILE A 74 -14.60 -27.61 9.01
C ILE A 74 -15.11 -26.24 8.51
N GLU A 75 -14.90 -25.22 9.32
CA GLU A 75 -15.17 -23.81 9.08
C GLU A 75 -14.53 -23.32 7.79
N ASP A 76 -13.33 -23.81 7.44
CA ASP A 76 -12.64 -23.41 6.21
C ASP A 76 -13.40 -23.84 4.95
N ASP A 77 -14.06 -24.99 5.00
CA ASP A 77 -14.84 -25.50 3.87
C ASP A 77 -16.16 -24.73 3.73
N ILE A 78 -16.76 -24.33 4.86
CA ILE A 78 -17.92 -23.43 4.89
C ILE A 78 -17.53 -22.05 4.34
N ARG A 79 -16.40 -21.47 4.76
CA ARG A 79 -15.89 -20.17 4.24
C ARG A 79 -15.67 -20.25 2.73
N ARG A 80 -15.01 -21.31 2.25
CA ARG A 80 -14.78 -21.53 0.82
C ARG A 80 -16.08 -21.55 0.04
N GLN A 81 -17.11 -22.27 0.52
CA GLN A 81 -18.41 -22.29 -0.13
C GLN A 81 -19.11 -20.93 -0.05
N PHE A 82 -19.10 -20.28 1.12
CA PHE A 82 -19.71 -18.98 1.35
C PHE A 82 -19.20 -17.89 0.39
N PHE A 83 -17.89 -17.73 0.24
CA PHE A 83 -17.31 -16.71 -0.63
C PHE A 83 -17.37 -17.07 -2.12
N ARG A 84 -17.52 -18.36 -2.46
CA ARG A 84 -17.84 -18.76 -3.86
C ARG A 84 -19.25 -18.33 -4.25
N ASP A 85 -20.20 -18.50 -3.34
CA ASP A 85 -21.60 -18.14 -3.59
C ASP A 85 -21.83 -16.61 -3.45
N HIS A 86 -21.00 -15.92 -2.65
CA HIS A 86 -21.10 -14.48 -2.38
C HIS A 86 -19.77 -13.75 -2.64
N PRO A 87 -19.33 -13.64 -3.91
CA PRO A 87 -18.04 -13.03 -4.23
C PRO A 87 -17.94 -11.57 -3.77
N PHE A 88 -19.05 -10.84 -3.81
CA PHE A 88 -19.06 -9.42 -3.41
C PHE A 88 -18.90 -9.18 -1.90
N GLU A 89 -19.09 -10.21 -1.07
CA GLU A 89 -18.78 -10.09 0.36
C GLU A 89 -17.28 -9.99 0.63
N ALA A 90 -16.44 -10.49 -0.29
CA ALA A 90 -14.99 -10.36 -0.17
C ALA A 90 -14.47 -8.94 -0.42
N PHE A 91 -15.25 -8.06 -1.09
CA PHE A 91 -14.88 -6.65 -1.27
C PHE A 91 -15.21 -5.79 -0.05
N ARG A 92 -15.94 -6.32 0.94
CA ARG A 92 -16.19 -5.57 2.16
C ARG A 92 -14.88 -5.45 2.95
N PRO A 93 -14.49 -4.25 3.38
CA PRO A 93 -13.25 -4.07 4.10
C PRO A 93 -13.31 -4.81 5.45
N THR A 94 -12.26 -5.56 5.75
CA THR A 94 -12.08 -6.28 7.02
C THR A 94 -10.69 -6.01 7.57
N THR A 95 -10.59 -5.71 8.86
CA THR A 95 -9.31 -5.51 9.53
C THR A 95 -8.71 -6.87 9.91
N LEU A 96 -7.49 -7.14 9.44
CA LEU A 96 -6.71 -8.33 9.83
C LEU A 96 -5.73 -8.06 10.99
N VAL A 97 -5.70 -6.82 11.48
CA VAL A 97 -4.88 -6.42 12.62
C VAL A 97 -5.53 -6.98 13.88
N GLU A 98 -4.85 -7.91 14.54
CA GLU A 98 -5.25 -8.45 15.83
C GLU A 98 -5.01 -7.42 16.94
N SER A 99 -5.89 -7.39 17.94
CA SER A 99 -5.72 -6.55 19.14
C SER A 99 -4.78 -7.23 20.14
N ASP A 100 -4.23 -6.47 21.09
CA ASP A 100 -3.35 -6.97 22.18
C ASP A 100 -4.00 -8.09 23.01
N ARG A 101 -5.34 -8.10 23.06
CA ARG A 101 -6.13 -9.15 23.70
C ARG A 101 -6.98 -9.87 22.68
N ILE A 102 -7.01 -11.19 22.83
CA ILE A 102 -7.99 -12.04 22.15
C ILE A 102 -9.37 -11.66 22.70
N GLU A 103 -10.30 -11.38 21.80
CA GLU A 103 -11.68 -11.08 22.18
C GLU A 103 -12.30 -12.30 22.88
N ASP A 104 -12.99 -12.05 23.99
CA ASP A 104 -13.71 -13.09 24.69
C ASP A 104 -14.80 -13.68 23.79
N PRO A 105 -15.05 -15.00 23.85
CA PRO A 105 -16.11 -15.62 23.07
C PRO A 105 -17.45 -14.98 23.42
N HIS A 106 -18.27 -14.77 22.38
CA HIS A 106 -19.58 -14.15 22.56
C HIS A 106 -20.43 -14.97 23.56
N PRO A 107 -21.16 -14.34 24.51
CA PRO A 107 -21.88 -15.04 25.58
C PRO A 107 -22.95 -16.01 25.07
N ILE A 108 -23.45 -15.77 23.85
CA ILE A 108 -24.47 -16.59 23.19
C ILE A 108 -23.77 -17.60 22.27
N ALA A 109 -23.66 -18.84 22.76
CA ALA A 109 -23.03 -19.96 22.07
C ALA A 109 -23.74 -21.28 22.39
N GLY A 110 -23.48 -22.30 21.57
CA GLY A 110 -24.05 -23.64 21.73
C GLY A 110 -25.54 -23.70 21.42
N GLU A 111 -26.27 -24.50 22.19
CA GLU A 111 -27.71 -24.74 22.00
C GLU A 111 -28.56 -23.46 22.18
N THR A 112 -28.09 -22.51 22.99
CA THR A 112 -28.77 -21.22 23.19
C THR A 112 -28.81 -20.36 21.92
N TRP A 113 -27.84 -20.55 21.02
CA TRP A 113 -27.71 -19.76 19.81
C TRP A 113 -28.52 -20.36 18.66
N THR A 114 -29.74 -19.84 18.49
CA THR A 114 -30.74 -20.35 17.53
C THR A 114 -30.96 -19.43 16.34
N ARG A 115 -30.66 -18.13 16.50
CA ARG A 115 -30.83 -17.10 15.47
C ARG A 115 -29.58 -16.24 15.37
N LEU A 116 -29.14 -15.96 14.14
CA LEU A 116 -27.98 -15.11 13.85
C LEU A 116 -28.14 -13.70 14.45
N ARG A 117 -29.38 -13.17 14.47
CA ARG A 117 -29.73 -11.86 15.06
C ARG A 117 -29.35 -11.70 16.53
N GLN A 118 -29.19 -12.80 17.27
CA GLN A 118 -28.91 -12.75 18.72
C GLN A 118 -27.54 -12.16 19.03
N ARG A 119 -26.55 -12.35 18.15
CA ARG A 119 -25.20 -11.78 18.33
C ARG A 119 -25.07 -10.34 17.86
N GLY A 120 -26.00 -9.87 17.03
CA GLY A 120 -25.98 -8.51 16.52
C GLY A 120 -26.94 -8.28 15.38
N ARG A 121 -27.14 -6.98 15.08
CA ARG A 121 -27.96 -6.52 13.97
C ARG A 121 -27.27 -6.69 12.62
N ASN A 122 -25.97 -6.44 12.59
CA ASN A 122 -25.13 -6.39 11.39
C ASN A 122 -24.09 -7.52 11.44
N PRO A 123 -24.46 -8.76 11.09
CA PRO A 123 -23.52 -9.89 11.16
C PRO A 123 -22.43 -9.77 10.09
N THR A 124 -21.22 -10.15 10.49
CA THR A 124 -20.10 -10.38 9.58
C THR A 124 -20.26 -11.70 8.81
N PRO A 125 -19.55 -11.89 7.70
CA PRO A 125 -19.48 -13.20 7.04
C PRO A 125 -19.04 -14.31 7.99
N GLU A 126 -18.09 -14.02 8.89
CA GLU A 126 -17.58 -14.99 9.86
C GLU A 126 -18.66 -15.38 10.88
N ASP A 127 -19.52 -14.44 11.32
CA ASP A 127 -20.65 -14.76 12.19
C ASP A 127 -21.62 -15.75 11.55
N ALA A 128 -21.84 -15.63 10.23
CA ALA A 128 -22.70 -16.55 9.49
C ALA A 128 -22.07 -17.95 9.38
N VAL A 129 -20.75 -18.02 9.21
CA VAL A 129 -20.00 -19.30 9.19
C VAL A 129 -20.03 -19.96 10.56
N GLN A 130 -19.76 -19.22 11.62
CA GLN A 130 -19.83 -19.71 12.99
C GLN A 130 -21.25 -20.17 13.36
N PHE A 131 -22.27 -19.45 12.89
CA PHE A 131 -23.66 -19.85 13.10
C PHE A 131 -24.01 -21.15 12.38
N CYS A 132 -23.54 -21.33 11.14
CA CYS A 132 -23.66 -22.60 10.41
C CYS A 132 -23.00 -23.75 11.18
N LEU A 133 -21.77 -23.55 11.67
CA LEU A 133 -21.06 -24.54 12.48
C LEU A 133 -21.83 -24.88 13.76
N ASN A 134 -22.39 -23.88 14.44
CA ASN A 134 -23.17 -24.07 15.65
C ASN A 134 -24.43 -24.91 15.42
N LEU A 135 -25.16 -24.65 14.32
CA LEU A 135 -26.31 -25.45 13.91
C LEU A 135 -25.93 -26.91 13.60
N TYR A 136 -24.77 -27.11 12.99
CA TYR A 136 -24.25 -28.43 12.69
C TYR A 136 -23.84 -29.21 13.97
N GLN A 137 -23.13 -28.56 14.90
CA GLN A 137 -22.59 -29.22 16.10
C GLN A 137 -23.63 -29.44 17.20
N TYR A 138 -24.45 -28.45 17.51
CA TYR A 138 -25.34 -28.46 18.68
C TYR A 138 -26.80 -28.75 18.34
N HIS A 139 -27.25 -28.38 17.15
CA HIS A 139 -28.65 -28.57 16.74
C HIS A 139 -28.87 -29.82 15.86
N GLY A 140 -27.82 -30.60 15.58
CA GLY A 140 -27.90 -31.84 14.83
C GLY A 140 -28.36 -31.69 13.38
N MET A 141 -28.25 -30.50 12.80
CA MET A 141 -28.62 -30.25 11.41
C MET A 141 -27.54 -30.78 10.47
N SER A 142 -27.92 -31.24 9.27
CA SER A 142 -26.94 -31.56 8.23
C SER A 142 -26.20 -30.29 7.80
N LEU A 143 -24.92 -30.42 7.40
CA LEU A 143 -24.11 -29.26 7.01
C LEU A 143 -24.75 -28.42 5.90
N SER A 144 -25.41 -29.08 4.93
CA SER A 144 -26.10 -28.40 3.83
C SER A 144 -27.32 -27.61 4.30
N ASP A 145 -28.14 -28.17 5.19
CA ASP A 145 -29.32 -27.50 5.74
C ASP A 145 -28.94 -26.36 6.69
N ALA A 146 -27.95 -26.61 7.56
CA ALA A 146 -27.35 -25.59 8.42
C ALA A 146 -26.82 -24.40 7.61
N TYR A 147 -26.12 -24.68 6.50
CA TYR A 147 -25.62 -23.66 5.59
C TYR A 147 -26.74 -22.86 4.93
N GLY A 148 -27.75 -23.54 4.37
CA GLY A 148 -28.91 -22.88 3.78
C GLY A 148 -29.63 -21.95 4.76
N ARG A 149 -29.83 -22.42 6.00
CA ARG A 149 -30.46 -21.63 7.07
C ARG A 149 -29.60 -20.44 7.51
N ALA A 150 -28.29 -20.62 7.65
CA ALA A 150 -27.37 -19.55 8.01
C ALA A 150 -27.32 -18.46 6.95
N VAL A 151 -27.19 -18.84 5.67
CA VAL A 151 -27.17 -17.92 4.53
C VAL A 151 -28.50 -17.16 4.39
N ALA A 152 -29.64 -17.84 4.57
CA ALA A 152 -30.95 -17.19 4.52
C ALA A 152 -31.09 -16.09 5.60
N GLN A 153 -30.69 -16.38 6.84
CA GLN A 153 -30.72 -15.40 7.93
C GLN A 153 -29.74 -14.25 7.69
N PHE A 154 -28.55 -14.56 7.19
CA PHE A 154 -27.56 -13.55 6.84
C PHE A 154 -28.08 -12.61 5.74
N ARG A 155 -28.64 -13.15 4.66
CA ARG A 155 -29.24 -12.36 3.57
C ARG A 155 -30.38 -11.47 4.06
N ALA A 156 -31.27 -12.00 4.91
CA ALA A 156 -32.34 -11.24 5.52
C ALA A 156 -31.80 -10.04 6.33
N LEU A 157 -30.79 -10.27 7.18
CA LEU A 157 -30.17 -9.21 7.96
C LEU A 157 -29.48 -8.16 7.11
N ARG A 158 -28.84 -8.57 6.00
CA ARG A 158 -28.21 -7.65 5.07
C ARG A 158 -29.22 -6.84 4.28
N SER A 159 -30.33 -7.42 3.85
CA SER A 159 -31.42 -6.67 3.22
C SER A 159 -32.04 -5.66 4.19
N GLU A 160 -32.25 -6.06 5.44
CA GLU A 160 -32.78 -5.17 6.48
C GLU A 160 -31.84 -4.00 6.75
N HIS A 161 -30.53 -4.24 6.82
CA HIS A 161 -29.54 -3.17 6.97
C HIS A 161 -29.55 -2.21 5.76
N HIS A 162 -29.58 -2.74 4.54
CA HIS A 162 -29.61 -1.89 3.34
C HIS A 162 -30.87 -1.00 3.28
N ILE A 163 -32.04 -1.58 3.57
CA ILE A 163 -33.30 -0.84 3.65
C ILE A 163 -33.19 0.24 4.73
N MET A 164 -32.73 -0.11 5.93
CA MET A 164 -32.54 0.86 7.02
C MET A 164 -31.63 2.02 6.62
N THR A 165 -30.48 1.77 6.01
CA THR A 165 -29.57 2.83 5.55
C THR A 165 -30.21 3.70 4.48
N SER A 166 -30.94 3.11 3.53
CA SER A 166 -31.62 3.86 2.46
C SER A 166 -32.71 4.77 3.01
N PHE A 167 -33.53 4.26 3.93
CA PHE A 167 -34.61 5.04 4.54
C PHE A 167 -34.05 6.13 5.46
N ALA A 168 -33.02 5.85 6.26
CA ALA A 168 -32.34 6.88 7.05
C ALA A 168 -31.72 7.97 6.15
N ALA A 169 -31.21 7.56 4.98
CA ALA A 169 -30.87 8.37 3.82
C ALA A 169 -31.93 9.45 3.53
N GLN A 170 -33.06 8.94 3.05
CA GLN A 170 -34.23 9.69 2.62
C GLN A 170 -34.74 10.60 3.74
N GLU A 171 -34.99 10.04 4.92
CA GLU A 171 -35.57 10.76 6.05
C GLU A 171 -34.72 11.99 6.43
N ALA A 172 -33.39 11.88 6.34
CA ALA A 172 -32.49 12.99 6.57
C ALA A 172 -32.63 14.09 5.49
N GLU A 173 -32.75 13.72 4.20
CA GLU A 173 -32.98 14.67 3.10
C GLU A 173 -34.33 15.38 3.25
N GLU A 174 -35.38 14.64 3.60
CA GLU A 174 -36.71 15.23 3.83
C GLU A 174 -36.73 16.18 5.04
N LEU A 175 -35.88 15.94 6.04
CA LEU A 175 -35.67 16.85 7.18
C LEU A 175 -34.73 18.02 6.85
N GLY A 176 -34.22 18.11 5.62
CA GLY A 176 -33.39 19.21 5.14
C GLY A 176 -31.88 19.03 5.41
N SER A 177 -31.43 17.82 5.73
CA SER A 177 -30.00 17.51 5.78
C SER A 177 -29.41 17.56 4.38
N THR A 178 -28.27 18.24 4.23
CA THR A 178 -27.50 18.26 2.97
C THR A 178 -26.30 17.34 3.10
N PHE A 179 -26.22 16.33 2.23
CA PHE A 179 -25.03 15.49 2.11
C PHE A 179 -23.96 16.18 1.26
N GLY A 180 -22.69 15.87 1.53
CA GLY A 180 -21.57 16.29 0.69
C GLY A 180 -21.53 15.51 -0.63
N GLU A 181 -20.40 15.58 -1.33
CA GLU A 181 -20.17 14.81 -2.55
C GLU A 181 -20.39 13.31 -2.30
N SER A 182 -21.23 12.70 -3.13
CA SER A 182 -21.47 11.26 -3.07
C SER A 182 -20.25 10.48 -3.55
N GLU A 183 -20.13 9.22 -3.14
CA GLU A 183 -19.05 8.34 -3.61
C GLU A 183 -19.07 8.21 -5.15
N VAL A 184 -20.25 8.21 -5.77
CA VAL A 184 -20.41 8.15 -7.24
C VAL A 184 -19.82 9.40 -7.89
N GLU A 185 -20.08 10.59 -7.34
CA GLU A 185 -19.51 11.84 -7.83
C GLU A 185 -18.00 11.87 -7.63
N SER A 186 -17.51 11.46 -6.45
CA SER A 186 -16.07 11.38 -6.17
C SER A 186 -15.34 10.45 -7.14
N ILE A 187 -15.88 9.26 -7.40
CA ILE A 187 -15.35 8.30 -8.38
C ILE A 187 -15.42 8.88 -9.79
N PHE A 188 -16.50 9.56 -10.15
CA PHE A 188 -16.66 10.18 -11.48
C PHE A 188 -15.64 11.29 -11.71
N GLU A 189 -15.39 12.13 -10.70
CA GLU A 189 -14.35 13.15 -10.76
C GLU A 189 -12.95 12.55 -10.85
N ALA A 190 -12.64 11.53 -10.06
CA ALA A 190 -11.39 10.81 -10.16
C ALA A 190 -11.20 10.21 -11.58
N SER A 191 -12.28 9.68 -12.16
CA SER A 191 -12.30 9.16 -13.53
C SER A 191 -12.01 10.26 -14.56
N LYS A 192 -12.67 11.43 -14.46
CA LYS A 192 -12.39 12.59 -15.32
C LYS A 192 -10.93 13.02 -15.25
N ARG A 193 -10.38 13.12 -14.04
CA ARG A 193 -8.96 13.48 -13.82
C ARG A 193 -8.04 12.46 -14.51
N SER A 194 -8.34 11.16 -14.41
CA SER A 194 -7.58 10.12 -15.09
C SER A 194 -7.66 10.20 -16.61
N ILE A 195 -8.84 10.44 -17.19
CA ILE A 195 -9.03 10.61 -18.64
C ILE A 195 -8.25 11.81 -19.15
N ALA A 196 -8.31 12.95 -18.45
CA ALA A 196 -7.55 14.14 -18.81
C ALA A 196 -6.03 13.89 -18.82
N THR A 197 -5.52 13.03 -17.91
CA THR A 197 -4.11 12.64 -17.95
C THR A 197 -3.76 11.78 -19.16
N TRP A 198 -4.70 10.98 -19.67
CA TRP A 198 -4.50 10.16 -20.86
C TRP A 198 -4.55 10.99 -22.15
N GLU A 199 -5.51 11.90 -22.27
CA GLU A 199 -5.62 12.84 -23.40
C GLU A 199 -4.34 13.66 -23.55
N ARG A 200 -3.84 14.23 -22.45
CA ARG A 200 -2.56 14.98 -22.45
C ARG A 200 -1.38 14.13 -22.90
N LYS A 201 -1.36 12.84 -22.57
CA LYS A 201 -0.29 11.92 -22.99
C LYS A 201 -0.41 11.61 -24.48
N GLU A 202 -1.61 11.40 -24.99
CA GLU A 202 -1.88 11.18 -26.41
C GLU A 202 -1.45 12.39 -27.25
N GLU A 203 -1.80 13.61 -26.84
CA GLU A 203 -1.33 14.84 -27.50
C GLU A 203 0.21 14.93 -27.53
N MET A 204 0.87 14.54 -26.43
CA MET A 204 2.34 14.51 -26.37
C MET A 204 2.91 13.42 -27.27
N ASP A 205 2.31 12.23 -27.30
CA ASP A 205 2.71 11.12 -28.15
C ASP A 205 2.48 11.43 -29.64
N GLU A 206 1.38 12.11 -29.99
CA GLU A 206 1.12 12.67 -31.32
C GLU A 206 2.14 13.75 -31.68
N GLY A 207 2.47 14.63 -30.73
CA GLY A 207 3.51 15.65 -30.90
C GLY A 207 4.89 15.03 -31.13
N ILE A 208 5.24 13.98 -30.39
CA ILE A 208 6.46 13.20 -30.57
C ILE A 208 6.43 12.46 -31.91
N ALA A 209 5.30 11.85 -32.28
CA ALA A 209 5.14 11.16 -33.55
C ALA A 209 5.21 12.14 -34.73
N ALA A 210 4.62 13.33 -34.59
CA ALA A 210 4.71 14.43 -35.55
C ALA A 210 6.14 14.96 -35.64
N ALA A 211 6.85 15.14 -34.52
CA ALA A 211 8.26 15.54 -34.50
C ALA A 211 9.16 14.49 -35.17
N ARG A 212 8.93 13.21 -34.91
CA ARG A 212 9.60 12.08 -35.59
C ARG A 212 9.29 12.07 -37.09
N LYS A 213 8.04 12.31 -37.49
CA LYS A 213 7.63 12.41 -38.91
C LYS A 213 8.18 13.67 -39.59
N ARG A 214 8.36 14.77 -38.85
CA ARG A 214 8.95 16.03 -39.33
C ARG A 214 10.43 15.88 -39.67
N TRP A 215 11.15 15.03 -38.96
CA TRP A 215 12.49 14.59 -39.34
C TRP A 215 12.44 13.41 -40.33
N LYS A 216 11.61 13.52 -41.38
CA LYS A 216 11.93 12.84 -42.64
C LYS A 216 13.03 13.66 -43.28
N ALA A 217 14.21 13.08 -43.47
CA ALA A 217 15.24 13.71 -44.29
C ALA A 217 14.60 14.03 -45.65
N ILE A 218 14.26 15.30 -45.86
CA ILE A 218 13.99 15.83 -47.18
C ILE A 218 15.35 15.80 -47.85
N VAL A 219 15.69 14.65 -48.42
CA VAL A 219 16.68 14.61 -49.50
C VAL A 219 15.97 15.31 -50.65
N GLY A 220 15.97 16.65 -50.60
CA GLY A 220 15.76 17.43 -51.78
C GLY A 220 16.84 16.96 -52.73
N ARG A 221 16.45 16.41 -53.89
CA ARG A 221 17.35 16.42 -55.05
C ARG A 221 17.53 17.89 -55.41
N SER A 222 18.38 18.58 -54.65
CA SER A 222 18.83 19.92 -54.97
C SER A 222 19.72 19.76 -56.20
N HIS A 223 19.16 20.03 -57.37
CA HIS A 223 19.96 20.43 -58.52
C HIS A 223 20.49 21.84 -58.21
N GLY A 224 21.62 21.89 -57.50
CA GLY A 224 22.26 23.09 -56.98
C GLY A 224 23.77 22.90 -56.77
N PRO A 225 24.52 23.98 -56.52
CA PRO A 225 25.59 24.53 -57.36
C PRO A 225 26.97 23.87 -57.19
N ASN A 226 27.01 22.55 -56.97
CA ASN A 226 28.25 21.77 -56.98
C ASN A 226 28.33 20.83 -58.19
N GLN A 227 27.74 21.26 -59.31
CA GLN A 227 28.17 20.78 -60.62
C GLN A 227 29.42 21.57 -61.01
N TRP A 228 30.50 20.84 -61.19
CA TRP A 228 31.79 21.34 -61.67
C TRP A 228 31.61 22.31 -62.85
N THR A 229 31.76 23.62 -62.60
CA THR A 229 31.46 24.71 -63.55
C THR A 229 32.47 24.83 -64.71
N LYS A 230 33.38 23.87 -64.86
CA LYS A 230 34.44 23.77 -65.89
C LYS A 230 35.21 25.08 -66.13
N GLY A 231 35.28 25.97 -65.14
CA GLY A 231 35.98 27.26 -65.22
C GLY A 231 35.31 28.32 -66.09
N VAL A 232 34.07 28.10 -66.58
CA VAL A 232 33.37 29.06 -67.44
C VAL A 232 33.09 30.37 -66.72
N GLU A 233 32.64 30.27 -65.46
CA GLU A 233 32.33 31.43 -64.62
C GLU A 233 33.60 32.25 -64.29
N TYR A 234 34.73 31.56 -64.11
CA TYR A 234 36.03 32.19 -63.90
C TYR A 234 36.52 32.95 -65.15
N VAL A 235 36.41 32.35 -66.35
CA VAL A 235 36.79 33.02 -67.62
C VAL A 235 35.93 34.26 -67.85
N ARG A 236 34.63 34.18 -67.53
CA ARG A 236 33.71 35.31 -67.65
C ARG A 236 34.14 36.48 -66.74
N LEU A 237 34.34 36.22 -65.45
CA LEU A 237 34.78 37.23 -64.48
C LEU A 237 36.14 37.85 -64.85
N TRP A 238 37.04 37.06 -65.42
CA TRP A 238 38.34 37.54 -65.91
C TRP A 238 38.22 38.47 -67.14
N GLN A 239 37.37 38.13 -68.11
CA GLN A 239 37.11 38.99 -69.28
C GLN A 239 36.41 40.29 -68.89
N GLU A 240 35.53 40.24 -67.88
CA GLU A 240 34.87 41.42 -67.29
C GLU A 240 35.83 42.29 -66.45
N GLY A 241 37.11 41.92 -66.35
CA GLY A 241 38.16 42.70 -65.69
C GLY A 241 38.19 42.56 -64.16
N ASN A 242 37.29 41.75 -63.60
CA ASN A 242 37.19 41.50 -62.15
C ASN A 242 38.19 40.43 -61.73
N LYS A 243 39.37 40.86 -61.29
CA LYS A 243 40.37 39.97 -60.70
C LYS A 243 39.92 39.56 -59.29
N PRO A 244 40.01 38.27 -58.90
CA PRO A 244 39.72 37.84 -57.54
C PRO A 244 40.64 38.59 -56.57
N ASN A 245 40.05 39.27 -55.58
CA ASN A 245 40.80 39.94 -54.54
C ASN A 245 41.08 38.92 -53.42
N TYR A 246 42.35 38.57 -53.20
CA TYR A 246 42.75 37.47 -52.32
C TYR A 246 42.86 37.85 -50.83
N MET A 247 42.39 39.05 -50.44
CA MET A 247 42.42 39.53 -49.04
C MET A 247 41.12 40.24 -48.63
N PRO A 248 40.02 39.51 -48.35
CA PRO A 248 38.72 40.10 -48.01
C PRO A 248 38.64 40.65 -46.57
N ALA A 249 39.56 40.28 -45.67
CA ALA A 249 39.42 40.55 -44.24
C ALA A 249 39.67 42.02 -43.81
N LEU A 250 40.07 42.93 -44.71
CA LEU A 250 40.42 44.31 -44.35
C LEU A 250 39.45 45.38 -44.87
N THR A 251 38.47 45.03 -45.72
CA THR A 251 37.67 46.02 -46.46
C THR A 251 36.19 46.08 -46.09
N ASP A 252 35.68 45.14 -45.30
CA ASP A 252 34.30 45.21 -44.82
C ASP A 252 34.24 45.88 -43.43
N PRO A 253 33.48 46.99 -43.26
CA PRO A 253 33.33 47.62 -41.95
C PRO A 253 32.55 46.71 -41.00
N VAL A 254 33.10 46.47 -39.81
CA VAL A 254 32.51 45.66 -38.73
C VAL A 254 31.16 46.25 -38.31
N GLN A 255 30.08 45.49 -38.47
CA GLN A 255 28.76 45.84 -37.92
C GLN A 255 28.76 45.59 -36.40
N GLU A 256 28.57 46.64 -35.60
CA GLU A 256 28.38 46.54 -34.16
C GLU A 256 27.02 45.88 -33.83
N VAL A 257 27.09 44.79 -33.06
CA VAL A 257 25.92 44.03 -32.58
C VAL A 257 25.27 44.81 -31.42
N GLN A 258 24.05 45.32 -31.61
CA GLN A 258 23.26 45.91 -30.52
C GLN A 258 22.83 44.83 -29.52
N ALA A 259 23.17 45.02 -28.25
CA ALA A 259 22.78 44.13 -27.15
C ALA A 259 21.26 44.23 -26.85
N PRO A 260 20.60 43.11 -26.49
CA PRO A 260 19.16 43.11 -26.18
C PRO A 260 18.86 43.86 -24.86
N PRO A 261 17.69 44.51 -24.73
CA PRO A 261 17.34 45.31 -23.56
C PRO A 261 17.08 44.45 -22.31
N VAL A 262 17.68 44.90 -21.20
CA VAL A 262 17.58 44.30 -19.86
C VAL A 262 16.19 44.52 -19.27
N VAL A 263 15.46 43.43 -18.98
CA VAL A 263 14.18 43.45 -18.27
C VAL A 263 14.43 43.62 -16.77
N GLN A 264 13.93 44.70 -16.16
CA GLN A 264 14.01 44.93 -14.71
C GLN A 264 12.88 44.18 -13.98
N PRO A 265 13.14 43.55 -12.81
CA PRO A 265 12.11 42.90 -12.00
C PRO A 265 11.22 43.93 -11.26
N PRO A 266 9.95 43.59 -10.96
CA PRO A 266 8.98 44.52 -10.38
C PRO A 266 9.27 44.87 -8.90
N PRO A 267 8.87 46.07 -8.44
CA PRO A 267 9.14 46.53 -7.08
C PRO A 267 8.24 45.87 -6.01
N PRO A 268 8.72 45.74 -4.75
CA PRO A 268 7.98 45.12 -3.64
C PRO A 268 6.85 46.01 -3.08
N PRO A 269 5.84 45.42 -2.41
CA PRO A 269 4.65 46.14 -1.95
C PRO A 269 4.92 47.07 -0.75
N THR A 270 4.30 48.25 -0.79
CA THR A 270 4.44 49.32 0.21
C THR A 270 3.64 49.02 1.48
N THR A 271 4.33 48.88 2.60
CA THR A 271 3.70 48.83 3.94
C THR A 271 3.45 50.26 4.44
N ASN A 272 2.18 50.60 4.63
CA ASN A 272 1.73 51.90 5.11
C ASN A 272 1.86 51.96 6.65
N LYS A 273 2.92 52.58 7.18
CA LYS A 273 3.08 52.88 8.62
C LYS A 273 2.77 54.36 8.87
N LYS A 274 1.58 54.66 9.40
CA LYS A 274 1.28 55.90 10.10
C LYS A 274 1.60 55.73 11.60
N GLY A 275 2.59 56.47 12.10
CA GLY A 275 2.61 56.88 13.51
C GLY A 275 1.62 58.05 13.71
N PRO A 276 1.21 58.35 14.95
CA PRO A 276 2.04 59.28 15.73
C PRO A 276 1.99 59.08 17.26
N GLY A 277 2.86 59.80 17.96
CA GLY A 277 2.47 60.45 19.21
C GLY A 277 3.11 59.95 20.49
N ALA A 278 3.84 60.85 21.15
CA ALA A 278 4.58 60.65 22.38
C ALA A 278 3.71 60.56 23.66
N LYS A 279 4.26 59.80 24.62
CA LYS A 279 4.06 59.68 26.09
C LYS A 279 3.49 60.91 26.85
N PRO A 280 2.83 60.73 28.03
CA PRO A 280 3.55 60.51 29.30
C PRO A 280 2.93 59.63 30.41
N ALA A 281 3.85 59.05 31.20
CA ALA A 281 3.86 58.72 32.64
C ALA A 281 2.58 58.30 33.41
N GLY A 282 2.68 57.18 34.15
CA GLY A 282 1.87 56.89 35.35
C GLY A 282 1.88 55.43 35.82
N SER A 283 2.30 55.22 37.08
CA SER A 283 2.03 54.10 38.02
C SER A 283 2.31 52.64 37.59
N MET A 284 3.32 51.96 38.14
CA MET A 284 3.23 51.14 39.37
C MET A 284 2.04 50.17 39.39
N GLU A 285 2.28 48.90 39.04
CA GLU A 285 1.86 47.76 39.87
C GLU A 285 2.61 46.49 39.48
N SER A 286 3.08 45.82 40.53
CA SER A 286 3.80 44.55 40.59
C SER A 286 2.83 43.37 40.50
N ASP A 287 3.17 42.30 39.76
CA ASP A 287 3.33 40.93 40.31
C ASP A 287 3.48 39.82 39.24
N PRO A 288 4.02 38.63 39.61
CA PRO A 288 4.86 37.82 38.73
C PRO A 288 4.28 36.45 38.36
N LEU A 289 4.97 35.80 37.40
CA LEU A 289 5.22 34.35 37.27
C LEU A 289 4.03 33.37 37.37
N ASN A 290 3.76 32.65 36.28
CA ASN A 290 3.45 31.22 36.43
C ASN A 290 3.98 30.38 35.26
N LEU A 291 5.06 29.64 35.54
CA LEU A 291 5.50 28.48 34.78
C LEU A 291 4.53 27.32 35.07
N GLY A 292 3.97 26.70 34.03
CA GLY A 292 3.05 25.58 34.17
C GLY A 292 3.30 24.47 33.16
N ARG A 293 4.47 23.85 33.26
CA ARG A 293 4.86 22.57 32.63
C ARG A 293 3.94 21.46 33.13
N ARG A 294 3.32 20.66 32.26
CA ARG A 294 2.93 19.26 32.56
C ARG A 294 2.84 18.43 31.27
N ILE A 295 3.75 17.46 31.23
CA ILE A 295 3.69 16.06 30.74
C ILE A 295 2.77 15.81 29.54
#